data_AF-A0A3C1G0S7-F1
#
_entry.id   AF-A0A3C1G0S7-F1
#
_cell.length_a   1.000
_cell.length_b   1.000
_cell.length_c   1.000
_cell.angle_alpha   90.00
_cell.angle_beta   90.00
_cell.angle_gamma   90.00
#
_symmetry.space_group_name_H-M   'P 1'
#
loop_
_entity.id
_entity.type
_entity.pdbx_description
1 polymer ?
#
loop_
_entity_poly.entity_id
_entity_poly.type
_entity_poly.pdbx_seq_one_letter_code
_entity_poly.pdbx_strand_id
1 'polypeptide(L)' 'FEVILVNARHVKNIPGRKTDVQDSEWLCRLLRSGLLKGSFIPPRGIRELRDLTRY' A
#
# COMPACT_ATOMS: atom_id res chain seq x y z
N PHE A 1 -9.41 -13.59 4.62
CA PHE A 1 -8.20 -13.12 3.91
C PHE A 1 -7.78 -11.82 4.57
N GLU A 2 -6.48 -11.61 4.77
CA GLU A 2 -5.95 -10.38 5.34
C GLU A 2 -5.49 -9.46 4.21
N VAL A 3 -5.94 -8.20 4.21
CA VAL A 3 -5.56 -7.21 3.20
C VAL A 3 -4.65 -6.18 3.84
N ILE A 4 -3.46 -6.02 3.26
CA ILE A 4 -2.50 -5.02 3.70
C ILE A 4 -2.48 -3.89 2.68
N LEU A 5 -2.89 -2.70 3.10
CA LEU A 5 -2.72 -1.48 2.30
C LEU A 5 -1.27 -1.03 2.40
N VAL A 6 -0.56 -0.88 1.28
CA VAL A 6 0.85 -0.44 1.25
C VAL A 6 0.96 0.92 0.57
N ASN A 7 1.87 1.76 1.04
CA ASN A 7 2.10 3.07 0.43
C ASN A 7 2.81 2.91 -0.92
N ALA A 8 2.19 3.40 -1.99
CA ALA A 8 2.76 3.34 -3.34
C ALA A 8 4.14 4.00 -3.42
N ARG A 9 4.45 5.04 -2.63
CA ARG A 9 5.78 5.68 -2.61
C ARG A 9 6.90 4.72 -2.20
N HIS A 10 6.61 3.72 -1.37
CA HIS A 10 7.59 2.71 -0.96
C HIS A 10 7.84 1.66 -2.05
N VAL A 11 6.92 1.52 -3.00
CA VAL A 11 6.96 0.53 -4.09
C VAL A 11 7.41 1.16 -5.42
N LYS A 12 7.07 2.43 -5.64
CA LYS A 12 7.14 3.12 -6.95
C LYS A 12 8.56 3.45 -7.43
N ASN A 13 9.57 3.35 -6.57
CA ASN A 13 10.96 3.70 -6.92
C ASN A 13 11.80 2.52 -7.44
N ILE A 14 11.17 1.44 -7.91
CA ILE A 14 11.88 0.28 -8.43
C ILE A 14 12.02 0.46 -9.94
N PRO A 15 13.23 0.75 -10.46
CA PRO A 15 13.42 0.99 -11.88
C PRO A 15 13.16 -0.29 -12.68
N GLY A 16 12.32 -0.15 -13.70
CA GLY A 16 11.99 -1.19 -14.67
C GLY A 16 10.82 -2.06 -14.26
N ARG A 17 9.64 -1.80 -14.85
CA ARG A 17 8.67 -2.83 -15.27
C ARG A 17 7.60 -2.24 -16.17
N LYS A 18 7.25 -3.02 -17.19
CA LYS A 18 6.55 -2.59 -18.40
C LYS A 18 5.17 -3.26 -18.56
N THR A 19 4.66 -3.96 -17.53
CA THR A 19 3.30 -4.54 -17.50
C THR A 19 2.75 -4.75 -16.07
N ASP A 20 1.43 -4.60 -15.89
CA ASP A 20 0.72 -4.81 -14.60
C ASP A 20 0.87 -6.23 -14.03
N VAL A 21 1.07 -7.22 -14.90
CA VAL A 21 1.28 -8.62 -14.51
C VAL A 21 2.61 -8.78 -13.76
N GLN A 22 3.69 -8.21 -14.28
CA GLN A 22 5.01 -8.31 -13.66
C GLN A 22 5.07 -7.54 -12.33
N ASP A 23 4.33 -6.44 -12.22
CA ASP A 23 4.21 -5.68 -10.98
C ASP A 23 3.43 -6.47 -9.90
N SER A 24 2.36 -7.15 -10.29
CA SER A 24 1.58 -7.99 -9.38
C SER A 24 2.39 -9.18 -8.84
N GLU A 25 3.14 -9.87 -9.71
CA GLU A 25 4.04 -10.95 -9.29
C GLU A 25 5.11 -10.47 -8.32
N TRP A 26 5.65 -9.27 -8.55
CA TRP A 26 6.65 -8.67 -7.70
C TRP A 26 6.13 -8.29 -6.32
N LEU A 27 4.98 -7.64 -6.27
CA LEU A 27 4.31 -7.30 -5.03
C LEU A 27 4.02 -8.56 -4.21
N CYS A 28 3.63 -9.66 -4.86
CA CYS A 28 3.46 -10.95 -4.20
C CYS A 28 4.77 -11.47 -3.58
N ARG A 29 5.89 -11.40 -4.31
CA ARG A 29 7.22 -11.79 -3.78
C ARG A 29 7.62 -10.93 -2.59
N LEU A 30 7.45 -9.61 -2.67
CA LEU A 30 7.74 -8.68 -1.58
C LEU A 30 6.89 -8.96 -0.35
N LEU A 31 5.59 -9.20 -0.55
CA LEU A 31 4.66 -9.55 0.52
C LEU A 31 5.11 -10.83 1.25
N ARG A 32 5.43 -11.89 0.50
CA ARG A 32 5.90 -13.16 1.07
C ARG A 32 7.22 -13.03 1.83
N SER A 33 8.10 -12.14 1.38
CA SER A 33 9.37 -11.86 2.06
C SER A 33 9.24 -10.97 3.30
N GLY A 34 8.06 -10.42 3.60
CA GLY A 34 7.83 -9.51 4.72
C GLY A 34 8.41 -8.10 4.51
N LEU A 35 8.80 -7.75 3.29
CA LEU A 35 9.40 -6.44 2.96
C LEU A 35 8.36 -5.33 2.74
N LEU A 36 7.07 -5.67 2.72
CA LEU A 36 5.98 -4.70 2.62
C LEU A 36 5.55 -4.23 4.01
N LYS A 37 5.65 -2.93 4.25
CA LYS A 37 5.12 -2.30 5.45
C LYS A 37 3.70 -1.80 5.20
N GLY A 38 2.76 -2.24 6.04
CA GLY A 38 1.41 -1.71 6.05
C GLY A 38 1.37 -0.21 6.28
N SER A 39 0.54 0.48 5.52
CA SER A 39 0.21 1.89 5.70
C SER A 39 -0.56 2.07 7.00
N PHE A 40 -0.27 3.16 7.70
CA PHE A 40 -1.07 3.55 8.86
C PHE A 40 -2.47 4.00 8.41
N ILE A 41 -3.49 3.32 8.92
CA ILE A 41 -4.89 3.69 8.74
C ILE A 41 -5.40 4.14 10.11
N PRO A 42 -5.79 5.43 10.29
CA PRO A 42 -6.33 5.89 11.54
C PRO A 42 -7.60 5.12 11.95
N PRO A 43 -7.86 4.97 13.25
CA PRO A 43 -9.13 4.47 13.76
C PRO A 43 -10.32 5.24 13.18
N ARG A 44 -11.47 4.56 13.11
CA ARG A 44 -12.66 5.08 12.41
C ARG A 44 -13.08 6.48 12.88
N GLY A 45 -13.13 6.75 14.18
CA GLY A 45 -13.49 8.08 14.69
C GLY A 45 -12.55 9.20 14.23
N ILE A 46 -11.24 8.91 14.10
CA ILE A 46 -10.28 9.89 13.57
C ILE A 46 -10.49 10.11 12.07
N ARG A 47 -10.87 9.08 11.32
CA ARG A 47 -11.20 9.21 9.88
C ARG A 47 -12.44 10.08 9.68
N GLU A 48 -13.50 9.82 10.43
CA GLU A 48 -14.75 10.61 10.38
C GLU A 48 -14.48 12.10 10.66
N LEU A 49 -13.68 12.43 11.68
CA LEU A 49 -13.28 13.82 11.97
C LEU A 49 -12.43 14.45 10.86
N ARG A 50 -11.56 13.67 10.21
CA ARG A 50 -10.73 14.15 9.10
C ARG A 50 -11.54 14.43 7.84
N ASP A 51 -12.57 13.64 7.58
CA ASP A 51 -13.47 13.86 6.45
C ASP A 51 -14.26 15.18 6.59
N LEU A 52 -14.52 15.62 7.83
CA LEU A 52 -15.17 16.90 8.14
C LEU A 52 -14.24 18.13 8.06
N THR A 53 -12.93 17.94 8.04
CA THR A 53 -11.94 19.03 8.12
C THR A 53 -11.06 19.14 6.89
N ARG A 54 -11.14 18.16 5.98
CA ARG A 54 -10.40 18.12 4.71
C ARG A 54 -11.36 18.36 3.56
N TYR A 55 -11.71 19.61 3.35
CA TYR A 55 -12.34 20.12 2.14
C TYR A 55 -11.40 21.11 1.46
#